data_AF-A0A432QV78-F1
#
_entry.id   AF-A0A432QV78-F1
#
_cell.length_a   1.000
_cell.length_b   1.000
_cell.length_c   1.000
_cell.angle_alpha   90.00
_cell.angle_beta   90.00
_cell.angle_gamma   90.00
#
_symmetry.space_group_name_H-M   'P 1'
#
loop_
_entity.id
_entity.type
_entity.pdbx_description
1 polymer ?
#
loop_
_entity_poly.entity_id
_entity_poly.type
_entity_poly.pdbx_seq_one_letter_code
_entity_poly.pdbx_strand_id
1 'polypeptide(L)'
;MMIDDKAVKGLGLRAADLWLNLELSKFRPDGNYEQVESFLKQRFKADELNPLLLTLGLLEMALIEDALKNKPYLSEEEREKIIQEVVENLAEKFPLIVEEMGKILDDISSKIKELKLLADKYQNLPEL
;
A
#
# COMPACT_ATOMS: atom_id res chain seq x y z
N MET A 1 -0.78 -18.72 5.70
CA MET A 1 -0.58 -17.82 6.87
C MET A 1 -1.96 -17.42 7.36
N MET A 2 -2.33 -17.69 8.62
CA MET A 2 -3.63 -17.21 9.13
C MET A 2 -3.50 -15.74 9.51
N ILE A 3 -4.25 -14.87 8.82
CA ILE A 3 -4.38 -13.46 9.16
C ILE A 3 -5.45 -13.35 10.25
N ASP A 4 -5.02 -13.15 11.50
CA ASP A 4 -5.90 -12.82 12.62
C ASP A 4 -6.20 -11.31 12.69
N ASP A 5 -7.08 -10.87 13.60
CA ASP A 5 -7.48 -9.46 13.72
C ASP A 5 -6.30 -8.51 13.99
N LYS A 6 -5.23 -8.98 14.66
CA LYS A 6 -4.02 -8.18 14.87
C LYS A 6 -3.23 -8.05 13.57
N ALA A 7 -3.15 -9.13 12.78
CA ALA A 7 -2.55 -9.11 11.47
C ALA A 7 -3.31 -8.16 10.52
N VAL A 8 -4.65 -8.12 10.55
CA VAL A 8 -5.45 -7.17 9.74
C VAL A 8 -5.05 -5.73 10.02
N LYS A 9 -4.93 -5.33 11.29
CA LYS A 9 -4.50 -3.97 11.66
C LYS A 9 -3.09 -3.64 11.16
N GLY A 10 -2.15 -4.58 11.32
CA GLY A 10 -0.79 -4.44 10.83
C GLY A 10 -0.73 -4.30 9.30
N LEU A 11 -1.57 -5.07 8.59
CA LEU A 11 -1.70 -4.98 7.15
C LEU A 11 -2.36 -3.68 6.71
N GLY A 12 -3.34 -3.15 7.44
CA GLY A 12 -3.94 -1.84 7.18
C GLY A 12 -2.91 -0.71 7.28
N LEU A 13 -2.04 -0.74 8.29
CA LEU A 13 -0.92 0.19 8.41
C LEU A 13 0.06 0.06 7.24
N ARG A 14 0.44 -1.18 6.90
CA ARG A 14 1.35 -1.43 5.78
C ARG A 14 0.76 -0.99 4.44
N ALA A 15 -0.55 -1.18 4.25
CA ALA A 15 -1.29 -0.74 3.07
C ALA A 15 -1.21 0.77 2.93
N ALA A 16 -1.50 1.50 4.02
CA ALA A 16 -1.41 2.96 4.07
C ALA A 16 0.01 3.44 3.76
N ASP A 17 1.03 2.85 4.39
CA ASP A 17 2.43 3.20 4.18
C ASP A 17 2.86 2.99 2.73
N LEU A 18 2.62 1.80 2.16
CA LEU A 18 2.98 1.49 0.78
C LEU A 18 2.29 2.43 -0.22
N TRP A 19 0.99 2.66 -0.05
CA TRP A 19 0.23 3.52 -0.95
C TRP A 19 0.67 4.99 -0.85
N LEU A 20 0.83 5.52 0.37
CA LEU A 20 1.31 6.89 0.56
C LEU A 20 2.72 7.08 0.03
N ASN A 21 3.63 6.13 0.26
CA ASN A 21 4.99 6.19 -0.27
C ASN A 21 5.00 6.19 -1.79
N LEU A 22 4.15 5.37 -2.43
CA LEU A 22 3.99 5.36 -3.87
C LEU A 22 3.45 6.72 -4.36
N GLU A 23 2.39 7.24 -3.76
CA GLU A 23 1.82 8.55 -4.14
C GLU A 23 2.82 9.71 -3.97
N LEU A 24 3.59 9.71 -2.88
CA LEU A 24 4.64 10.70 -2.64
C LEU A 24 5.78 10.60 -3.65
N SER A 25 6.05 9.41 -4.19
CA SER A 25 7.11 9.22 -5.19
C SER A 25 6.85 9.98 -6.49
N LYS A 26 5.59 10.35 -6.81
CA LYS A 26 5.25 11.23 -7.95
C LYS A 26 5.94 12.59 -7.90
N PHE A 27 6.27 13.06 -6.70
CA PHE A 27 6.87 14.37 -6.47
C PHE A 27 8.40 14.29 -6.34
N ARG A 28 8.98 13.10 -6.47
CA ARG A 28 10.43 12.88 -6.38
C ARG A 28 11.05 12.75 -7.79
N PRO A 29 12.19 13.40 -8.06
CA PRO A 29 12.86 13.29 -9.35
C PRO A 29 13.42 11.88 -9.63
N ASP A 30 13.65 11.09 -8.58
CA ASP A 30 14.11 9.70 -8.58
C ASP A 30 12.99 8.71 -8.18
N GLY A 31 11.72 9.11 -8.32
CA GLY A 31 10.57 8.29 -7.97
C GLY A 31 10.35 7.12 -8.94
N ASN A 32 9.91 5.99 -8.41
CA ASN A 32 9.65 4.77 -9.19
C ASN A 32 8.16 4.59 -9.55
N TYR A 33 7.37 5.66 -9.50
CA TYR A 33 5.90 5.58 -9.65
C TYR A 33 5.48 4.88 -10.94
N GLU A 34 5.96 5.38 -12.09
CA GLU A 34 5.57 4.86 -13.41
C GLU A 34 5.96 3.39 -13.60
N GLN A 35 7.10 2.97 -13.03
CA GLN A 35 7.55 1.59 -13.11
C GLN A 35 6.61 0.66 -12.33
N VAL A 36 6.28 1.03 -11.09
CA VAL A 36 5.37 0.25 -10.24
C VAL A 36 3.96 0.24 -10.83
N GLU A 37 3.46 1.39 -11.29
CA GLU A 37 2.15 1.51 -11.92
C GLU A 37 2.06 0.63 -13.18
N SER A 38 3.06 0.68 -14.06
CA SER A 38 3.10 -0.12 -15.29
C SER A 38 3.11 -1.62 -14.99
N PHE A 39 3.88 -2.05 -13.99
CA PHE A 39 3.91 -3.45 -13.56
C PHE A 39 2.52 -3.89 -13.06
N LEU A 40 1.87 -3.09 -12.22
CA LEU A 40 0.56 -3.42 -11.67
C LEU A 40 -0.54 -3.41 -12.75
N LYS A 41 -0.48 -2.51 -13.74
CA LYS A 41 -1.40 -2.51 -14.91
C LYS A 41 -1.30 -3.82 -15.67
N GLN A 42 -0.08 -4.31 -15.91
CA GLN A 42 0.14 -5.60 -16.56
C GLN A 42 -0.38 -6.76 -15.70
N ARG A 43 -0.11 -6.74 -14.38
CA ARG A 43 -0.53 -7.78 -13.43
C ARG A 43 -2.05 -7.93 -13.37
N PHE A 44 -2.78 -6.83 -13.35
CA PHE A 44 -4.25 -6.80 -13.28
C PHE A 44 -4.94 -6.77 -14.64
N LYS A 45 -4.17 -6.68 -15.74
CA LYS A 45 -4.68 -6.51 -17.11
C LYS A 45 -5.66 -5.34 -17.19
N ALA A 46 -5.28 -4.21 -16.61
CA ALA A 46 -6.10 -3.01 -16.52
C ALA A 46 -5.37 -1.83 -17.15
N ASP A 47 -6.10 -1.02 -17.92
CA ASP A 47 -5.56 0.19 -18.56
C ASP A 47 -5.31 1.32 -17.52
N GLU A 48 -6.14 1.36 -16.48
CA GLU A 48 -6.03 2.30 -15.36
C GLU A 48 -6.13 1.57 -14.02
N LEU A 49 -5.41 2.06 -13.02
CA LEU A 49 -5.44 1.52 -11.66
C LEU A 49 -6.14 2.51 -10.73
N ASN A 50 -7.23 2.07 -10.12
CA ASN A 50 -7.81 2.81 -9.01
C ASN A 50 -6.97 2.59 -7.73
N PRO A 51 -7.13 3.43 -6.69
CA PRO A 51 -6.37 3.31 -5.46
C PRO A 51 -6.49 1.94 -4.76
N LEU A 52 -7.62 1.24 -4.87
CA LEU A 52 -7.79 -0.08 -4.28
C LEU A 52 -6.95 -1.14 -5.01
N LEU A 53 -6.91 -1.10 -6.35
CA LEU A 53 -6.05 -2.00 -7.13
C LEU A 53 -4.57 -1.73 -6.88
N LEU A 54 -4.17 -0.45 -6.76
CA LEU A 54 -2.81 -0.08 -6.36
C LEU A 54 -2.46 -0.69 -5.01
N THR A 55 -3.29 -0.44 -3.99
CA THR A 55 -3.08 -0.97 -2.64
C THR A 55 -3.03 -2.49 -2.60
N LEU A 56 -3.94 -3.17 -3.30
CA LEU A 56 -3.98 -4.63 -3.38
C LEU A 56 -2.67 -5.17 -4.00
N GLY A 57 -2.26 -4.62 -5.13
CA GLY A 57 -1.05 -5.04 -5.83
C GLY A 57 0.22 -4.80 -5.00
N LEU A 58 0.33 -3.64 -4.35
CA LEU A 58 1.45 -3.32 -3.47
C LEU A 58 1.53 -4.30 -2.29
N LEU A 59 0.41 -4.62 -1.65
CA LEU A 59 0.36 -5.61 -0.57
C LEU A 59 0.69 -7.01 -1.07
N GLU A 60 0.15 -7.44 -2.21
CA GLU A 60 0.43 -8.74 -2.81
C GLU A 60 1.94 -8.90 -3.02
N MET A 61 2.59 -7.93 -3.66
CA MET A 61 4.04 -7.95 -3.89
C MET A 61 4.82 -8.03 -2.57
N ALA A 62 4.47 -7.19 -1.60
CA ALA A 62 5.17 -7.11 -0.33
C ALA A 62 5.04 -8.41 0.50
N LEU A 63 3.86 -9.04 0.47
CA LEU A 63 3.62 -10.30 1.17
C LEU A 63 4.28 -11.50 0.48
N ILE A 64 4.28 -11.53 -0.85
CA ILE A 64 5.00 -12.55 -1.62
C ILE A 64 6.50 -12.45 -1.33
N GLU A 65 7.06 -11.25 -1.36
CA GLU A 65 8.48 -11.03 -1.04
C GLU A 65 8.82 -11.55 0.35
N ASP A 66 8.02 -11.18 1.37
CA ASP A 66 8.23 -11.65 2.74
C ASP A 66 8.14 -13.17 2.87
N ALA A 67 7.17 -13.80 2.20
CA ALA A 67 6.95 -15.24 2.24
C ALA A 67 8.10 -16.03 1.58
N LEU A 68 8.79 -15.42 0.61
CA LEU A 68 9.89 -16.03 -0.13
C LEU A 68 11.28 -15.69 0.42
N LYS A 69 11.44 -14.56 1.12
CA LYS A 69 12.72 -13.98 1.57
C LYS A 69 13.65 -14.95 2.32
N ASN A 70 13.09 -15.94 3.02
CA ASN A 70 13.84 -16.91 3.84
C ASN A 70 13.82 -18.34 3.28
N LYS A 71 13.43 -18.53 2.01
CA LYS A 71 13.30 -19.86 1.40
C LYS A 71 14.20 -19.98 0.16
N PRO A 72 15.53 -20.18 0.35
CA PRO A 72 16.51 -20.12 -0.73
C PRO A 72 16.45 -21.29 -1.73
N TYR A 73 15.84 -22.41 -1.35
CA TYR A 73 15.75 -23.62 -2.19
C TYR A 73 14.30 -24.07 -2.32
N LEU A 74 13.50 -23.34 -3.10
CA LEU A 74 12.16 -23.76 -3.50
C LEU A 74 12.19 -24.27 -4.93
N SER A 75 11.50 -25.37 -5.19
CA SER A 75 11.09 -25.73 -6.54
C SER A 75 10.10 -24.70 -7.09
N GLU A 76 9.93 -24.64 -8.41
CA GLU A 76 8.94 -23.76 -9.04
C GLU A 76 7.53 -24.04 -8.53
N GLU A 77 7.17 -25.31 -8.33
CA GLU A 77 5.86 -25.73 -7.84
C GLU A 77 5.61 -25.27 -6.40
N GLU A 78 6.59 -25.40 -5.51
CA GLU A 78 6.46 -24.91 -4.13
C GLU A 78 6.37 -23.38 -4.08
N ARG A 79 7.12 -22.70 -4.95
CA ARG A 79 7.07 -21.24 -5.05
C ARG A 79 5.68 -20.78 -5.50
N GLU A 80 5.13 -21.39 -6.54
CA GLU A 80 3.80 -21.05 -7.06
C GLU A 80 2.72 -21.29 -6.01
N LYS A 81 2.81 -22.41 -5.28
CA LYS A 81 1.89 -22.71 -4.20
C LYS A 81 1.91 -21.66 -3.09
N ILE A 82 3.10 -21.19 -2.70
CA ILE A 82 3.23 -20.12 -1.69
C ILE A 82 2.60 -18.82 -2.19
N ILE A 83 2.87 -18.45 -3.45
CA ILE A 83 2.29 -17.25 -4.07
C ILE A 83 0.77 -17.34 -4.07
N GLN A 84 0.22 -18.47 -4.51
CA GLN A 84 -1.22 -18.69 -4.55
C GLN A 84 -1.84 -18.60 -3.16
N GLU A 85 -1.25 -19.23 -2.14
CA GLU A 85 -1.71 -19.13 -0.76
C GLU A 85 -1.72 -17.67 -0.26
N VAL A 86 -0.69 -16.87 -0.59
CA VAL A 86 -0.64 -15.45 -0.21
C VAL A 86 -1.77 -14.68 -0.88
N VAL A 87 -1.96 -14.85 -2.20
CA VAL A 87 -2.98 -14.16 -2.97
C VAL A 87 -4.39 -14.48 -2.47
N GLU A 88 -4.69 -15.76 -2.22
CA GLU A 88 -6.00 -16.19 -1.73
C GLU A 88 -6.29 -15.62 -0.33
N ASN A 89 -5.34 -15.72 0.60
CA ASN A 89 -5.49 -15.16 1.95
C ASN A 89 -5.66 -13.64 1.92
N LEU A 90 -4.88 -12.94 1.08
CA LEU A 90 -4.99 -11.50 0.93
C LEU A 90 -6.36 -11.12 0.37
N ALA A 91 -6.82 -11.78 -0.69
CA ALA A 91 -8.12 -11.50 -1.30
C ALA A 91 -9.28 -11.65 -0.31
N GLU A 92 -9.25 -12.68 0.55
CA GLU A 92 -10.27 -12.89 1.58
C GLU A 92 -10.30 -11.75 2.62
N LYS A 93 -9.13 -11.28 3.05
CA LYS A 93 -9.01 -10.28 4.13
C LYS A 93 -8.95 -8.85 3.63
N PHE A 94 -8.77 -8.63 2.33
CA PHE A 94 -8.57 -7.30 1.75
C PHE A 94 -9.65 -6.29 2.15
N PRO A 95 -10.96 -6.62 2.18
CA PRO A 95 -11.98 -5.67 2.61
C PRO A 95 -11.77 -5.14 4.04
N LEU A 96 -11.36 -6.01 4.98
CA LEU A 96 -11.08 -5.64 6.36
C LEU A 96 -9.80 -4.79 6.48
N ILE A 97 -8.79 -5.14 5.67
CA ILE A 97 -7.55 -4.36 5.58
C ILE A 97 -7.83 -2.94 5.08
N VAL A 98 -8.70 -2.80 4.06
CA VAL A 98 -9.14 -1.51 3.53
C VAL A 98 -9.88 -0.69 4.58
N GLU A 99 -10.72 -1.32 5.41
CA GLU A 99 -11.40 -0.63 6.50
C GLU A 99 -10.40 -0.05 7.53
N GLU A 100 -9.43 -0.84 7.95
CA GLU A 100 -8.39 -0.36 8.88
C GLU A 100 -7.49 0.71 8.23
N MET A 101 -7.13 0.55 6.95
CA MET A 101 -6.41 1.57 6.19
C MET A 101 -7.20 2.88 6.13
N GLY A 102 -8.53 2.80 5.92
CA GLY A 102 -9.41 3.97 5.88
C GLY A 102 -9.35 4.80 7.16
N LYS A 103 -9.39 4.14 8.32
CA LYS A 103 -9.27 4.80 9.64
C LYS A 103 -7.96 5.59 9.76
N ILE A 104 -6.85 4.99 9.32
CA ILE A 104 -5.53 5.64 9.34
C ILE A 104 -5.51 6.86 8.40
N LEU A 105 -6.06 6.72 7.20
CA LEU A 105 -6.10 7.81 6.22
C LEU A 105 -7.00 8.97 6.67
N ASP A 106 -8.09 8.70 7.39
CA ASP A 106 -8.97 9.73 7.96
C ASP A 106 -8.25 10.57 9.03
N ASP A 107 -7.46 9.91 9.89
CA ASP A 107 -6.62 10.58 10.88
C ASP A 107 -5.55 11.46 10.22
N ILE A 108 -4.86 10.93 9.20
CA ILE A 108 -3.86 11.68 8.42
C ILE A 108 -4.52 12.86 7.70
N SER A 109 -5.68 12.66 7.07
CA SER A 109 -6.44 13.71 6.38
C SER A 109 -6.79 14.86 7.32
N SER A 110 -7.21 14.55 8.55
CA SER A 110 -7.46 15.54 9.60
C SER A 110 -6.21 16.34 9.96
N LYS A 111 -5.05 15.67 10.07
CA LYS A 111 -3.77 16.35 10.33
C LYS A 111 -3.28 17.20 9.15
N ILE A 112 -3.51 16.76 7.92
CA ILE A 112 -3.20 17.56 6.71
C ILE A 112 -4.03 18.85 6.69
N LYS A 113 -5.32 18.78 7.06
CA LYS A 113 -6.17 19.98 7.17
C LYS A 113 -5.63 20.96 8.20
N GLU A 114 -5.25 20.46 9.39
CA GLU A 114 -4.63 21.27 10.45
C GLU A 114 -3.35 21.96 9.96
N LEU A 115 -2.47 21.22 9.28
CA LEU A 115 -1.23 21.74 8.71
C LEU A 115 -1.49 22.88 7.71
N LYS A 116 -2.42 22.69 6.78
CA LYS A 116 -2.77 23.72 5.78
C LYS A 116 -3.30 24.99 6.44
N LEU A 117 -4.21 24.85 7.41
CA LEU A 117 -4.75 25.98 8.16
C LEU A 117 -3.66 26.77 8.90
N LEU A 118 -2.68 26.08 9.48
CA LEU A 118 -1.55 26.72 10.13
C LEU A 118 -0.64 27.41 9.11
N ALA A 119 -0.31 26.75 7.99
CA ALA A 119 0.51 27.32 6.92
C ALA A 119 -0.11 28.62 6.37
N ASP A 120 -1.41 28.64 6.11
CA ASP A 120 -2.13 29.82 5.63
C ASP A 120 -2.05 30.98 6.64
N LYS A 121 -2.15 30.69 7.94
CA LYS A 121 -1.96 31.70 8.99
C LYS A 121 -0.55 32.28 8.96
N TYR A 122 0.47 31.43 8.80
CA TYR A 122 1.86 31.88 8.73
C TYR A 122 2.15 32.74 7.49
N GLN A 123 1.54 32.41 6.34
CA GLN A 123 1.72 33.18 5.11
C GLN A 123 1.04 34.56 5.15
N ASN A 124 -0.05 34.70 5.93
CA ASN A 124 -0.82 35.93 6.04
C ASN A 124 -0.54 36.71 7.34
N LEU A 125 0.58 36.44 8.01
CA LEU A 125 1.03 37.28 9.11
C LEU A 125 1.44 38.66 8.56
N PRO A 126 0.88 39.76 9.10
CA PRO A 126 1.40 41.10 8.80
C PRO A 126 2.82 41.19 9.37
N GLU A 127 3.78 41.44 8.47
CA GLU A 127 5.20 41.79 8.69
C GLU A 127 5.83 41.33 10.01
N LEU A 128 6.69 40.31 9.92
CA LEU A 128 7.89 40.21 10.76
C LEU A 128 8.92 41.23 10.30
#